data_AF-A0A355RAG4-F1
#
_entry.id   AF-A0A355RAG4-F1
#
_cell.length_a   1.000
_cell.length_b   1.000
_cell.length_c   1.000
_cell.angle_alpha   90.00
_cell.angle_beta   90.00
_cell.angle_gamma   90.00
#
_symmetry.space_group_name_H-M   'P 1'
#
loop_
_entity.id
_entity.type
_entity.pdbx_description
1 polymer ?
#
loop_
_entity_poly.entity_id
_entity_poly.type
_entity_poly.pdbx_seq_one_letter_code
_entity_poly.pdbx_strand_id
1 'polypeptide(L)'
;MAKAMKGFHSLQTSVVKMKKPFVSLCPEITRAHALMLMDWLDDERVTAYLSDSRHTSRFIEQAIDRTQLPILTHLFNRGGRFFMAYDRHDTPVGFVRLVKSGTDCEIVLVIGDSDKWGRNLGASTIREGMKLAFLDMRAEKLIAKIHPDNVRSVKAFVRSGFLLESETPALKCFSMPLGRYLQLLRAGDVGDSTRIYITEIDKARLESLIAIEQGPVVVEIEHELERAIIVKPQQVARNVVTMNSKALLQVDEEEIEVALVYPQDADISAGKHSVCSDIGAAILGYREGDVIDWRIADRACQIAIRKVLYQPEAVGHFHL
;
A
#
# COMPACT_ATOMS: atom_id res chain seq x y z
N MET A 1 37.75 51.05 23.47
CA MET A 1 36.37 50.52 23.27
C MET A 1 36.32 49.77 21.95
N ALA A 2 36.51 48.46 21.96
CA ALA A 2 36.30 47.60 20.80
C ALA A 2 35.74 46.27 21.31
N LYS A 3 34.47 45.97 20.97
CA LYS A 3 33.81 44.71 21.33
C LYS A 3 33.06 44.17 20.11
N ALA A 4 33.61 43.07 19.59
CA ALA A 4 32.97 41.88 19.04
C ALA A 4 31.68 42.03 18.20
N MET A 5 31.80 41.85 16.87
CA MET A 5 30.72 41.33 16.03
C MET A 5 30.79 39.80 16.04
N LYS A 6 29.73 39.17 16.57
CA LYS A 6 29.49 37.72 16.55
C LYS A 6 28.82 37.30 15.24
N GLY A 7 29.18 36.08 14.84
CA GLY A 7 28.78 35.31 13.67
C GLY A 7 27.35 35.47 13.17
N PHE A 8 27.24 35.61 11.85
CA PHE A 8 26.09 35.16 11.08
C PHE A 8 26.18 33.64 10.92
N HIS A 9 25.40 32.90 11.71
CA HIS A 9 25.10 31.51 11.40
C HIS A 9 24.04 31.48 10.30
N SER A 10 24.42 30.92 9.15
CA SER A 10 23.51 30.56 8.07
C SER A 10 22.43 29.62 8.58
N LEU A 11 21.17 29.99 8.37
CA LEU A 11 19.99 29.15 8.57
C LEU A 11 20.18 27.80 7.86
N GLN A 12 20.37 26.74 8.65
CA GLN A 12 20.23 25.37 8.18
C GLN A 12 18.76 25.15 7.83
N THR A 13 18.47 25.13 6.54
CA THR A 13 17.21 24.61 6.00
C THR A 13 17.07 23.16 6.48
N SER A 14 16.18 22.93 7.44
CA SER A 14 15.83 21.60 7.92
C SER A 14 15.31 20.80 6.73
N VAL A 15 16.10 19.82 6.28
CA VAL A 15 15.68 18.84 5.28
C VAL A 15 14.53 18.05 5.89
N VAL A 16 13.31 18.41 5.54
CA VAL A 16 12.11 17.62 5.84
C VAL A 16 12.33 16.26 5.18
N LYS A 17 12.47 15.20 5.99
CA LYS A 17 12.39 13.81 5.50
C LYS A 17 11.07 13.69 4.74
N MET A 18 11.11 13.70 3.41
CA MET A 18 9.90 13.57 2.61
C MET A 18 9.22 12.24 2.93
N LYS A 19 8.00 12.29 3.46
CA LYS A 19 7.11 11.13 3.51
C LYS A 19 7.02 10.55 2.09
N LYS A 20 7.06 9.22 1.98
CA LYS A 20 6.93 8.52 0.69
C LYS A 20 5.58 8.83 0.05
N PRO A 21 5.48 8.83 -1.28
CA PRO A 21 4.19 9.08 -1.92
C PRO A 21 3.26 7.90 -1.63
N PHE A 22 2.06 8.21 -1.14
CA PHE A 22 0.96 7.26 -1.02
C PHE A 22 0.54 6.81 -2.43
N VAL A 23 0.35 5.51 -2.57
CA VAL A 23 -0.23 4.88 -3.75
C VAL A 23 -1.22 3.84 -3.26
N SER A 24 -2.36 3.74 -3.93
CA SER A 24 -3.31 2.64 -3.75
C SER A 24 -3.60 1.95 -5.09
N LEU A 25 -3.92 0.66 -5.04
CA LEU A 25 -4.23 -0.16 -6.21
C LEU A 25 -5.70 -0.58 -6.18
N CYS A 26 -6.46 -0.18 -7.20
CA CYS A 26 -7.90 -0.44 -7.25
C CYS A 26 -8.24 -1.40 -8.40
N PRO A 27 -9.03 -2.46 -8.13
CA PRO A 27 -9.34 -3.48 -9.14
C PRO A 27 -10.43 -3.03 -10.12
N GLU A 28 -11.22 -2.01 -9.80
CA GLU A 28 -12.31 -1.56 -10.67
C GLU A 28 -11.78 -0.76 -11.87
N ILE A 29 -12.12 -1.24 -13.07
CA ILE A 29 -11.76 -0.60 -14.33
C ILE A 29 -13.03 -0.10 -15.01
N THR A 30 -13.15 1.22 -15.16
CA THR A 30 -14.27 1.87 -15.83
C THR A 30 -13.92 2.17 -17.29
N ARG A 31 -14.92 2.56 -18.09
CA ARG A 31 -14.69 3.06 -19.45
C ARG A 31 -13.76 4.29 -19.48
N ALA A 32 -13.87 5.18 -18.50
CA ALA A 32 -12.98 6.33 -18.39
C ALA A 32 -11.52 5.89 -18.15
N HIS A 33 -11.30 4.87 -17.31
CA HIS A 33 -9.96 4.29 -17.13
C HIS A 33 -9.41 3.73 -18.44
N ALA A 34 -10.24 3.02 -19.20
CA ALA A 34 -9.84 2.45 -20.48
C ALA A 34 -9.38 3.54 -21.49
N LEU A 35 -10.08 4.67 -21.57
CA LEU A 35 -9.66 5.80 -22.40
C LEU A 35 -8.33 6.41 -21.93
N MET A 36 -8.16 6.64 -20.62
CA MET A 36 -6.89 7.14 -20.07
C MET A 36 -5.72 6.17 -20.33
N LEU A 37 -5.95 4.87 -20.26
CA LEU A 37 -4.94 3.86 -20.58
C LEU A 37 -4.54 3.91 -22.06
N MET A 38 -5.47 4.19 -22.97
CA MET A 38 -5.14 4.40 -24.38
C MET A 38 -4.25 5.61 -24.56
N ASP A 39 -4.61 6.75 -23.94
CA ASP A 39 -3.81 7.99 -24.01
C ASP A 39 -2.38 7.76 -23.48
N TRP A 40 -2.22 7.04 -22.37
CA TRP A 40 -0.89 6.70 -21.84
C TRP A 40 -0.11 5.74 -22.74
N LEU A 41 -0.79 4.81 -23.41
CA LEU A 41 -0.14 3.84 -24.30
C LEU A 41 0.18 4.44 -25.69
N ASP A 42 -0.39 5.57 -26.05
CA ASP A 42 -0.03 6.30 -27.27
C ASP A 42 1.24 7.16 -27.08
N ASP A 43 1.65 7.44 -25.84
CA ASP A 43 2.92 8.12 -25.54
C ASP A 43 4.12 7.17 -25.72
N GLU A 44 4.98 7.48 -26.71
CA GLU A 44 6.20 6.71 -26.98
C GLU A 44 7.13 6.63 -25.77
N ARG A 45 7.14 7.64 -24.90
CA ARG A 45 7.99 7.65 -23.70
C ARG A 45 7.54 6.59 -22.71
N VAL A 46 6.22 6.36 -22.60
CA VAL A 46 5.60 5.37 -21.71
C VAL A 46 5.79 3.97 -22.29
N THR A 47 5.64 3.80 -23.60
CA THR A 47 5.69 2.49 -24.27
C THR A 47 7.06 2.04 -24.73
N ALA A 48 8.09 2.90 -24.67
CA ALA A 48 9.46 2.61 -25.10
C ALA A 48 10.02 1.27 -24.61
N TYR A 49 9.59 0.82 -23.42
CA TYR A 49 10.09 -0.40 -22.78
C TYR A 49 8.99 -1.41 -22.45
N LEU A 50 7.78 -1.24 -23.01
CA LEU A 50 6.67 -2.17 -22.82
C LEU A 50 6.66 -3.21 -23.94
N SER A 51 6.85 -4.46 -23.56
CA SER A 51 6.54 -5.60 -24.42
C SER A 51 5.03 -5.61 -24.73
N ASP A 52 4.65 -5.76 -26.00
CA ASP A 52 3.25 -5.87 -26.47
C ASP A 52 2.34 -4.63 -26.30
N SER A 53 2.88 -3.41 -26.24
CA SER A 53 2.08 -2.17 -26.15
C SER A 53 1.03 -2.02 -27.27
N ARG A 54 1.38 -2.36 -28.52
CA ARG A 54 0.46 -2.28 -29.68
C ARG A 54 -0.68 -3.29 -29.63
N HIS A 55 -0.47 -4.46 -29.03
CA HIS A 55 -1.53 -5.45 -28.83
C HIS A 55 -2.45 -5.05 -27.68
N THR A 56 -1.91 -4.41 -26.65
CA THR A 56 -2.66 -3.95 -25.49
C THR A 56 -3.59 -2.78 -25.85
N SER A 57 -3.10 -1.77 -26.57
CA SER A 57 -3.93 -0.63 -27.01
C SER A 57 -5.12 -1.08 -27.88
N ARG A 58 -4.88 -1.94 -28.89
CA ARG A 58 -5.97 -2.53 -29.71
C ARG A 58 -6.96 -3.37 -28.92
N PHE A 59 -6.52 -4.09 -27.89
CA PHE A 59 -7.44 -4.84 -27.03
C PHE A 59 -8.37 -3.91 -26.26
N ILE A 60 -7.84 -2.80 -25.74
CA ILE A 60 -8.62 -1.80 -25.01
C ILE A 60 -9.62 -1.11 -25.95
N GLU A 61 -9.17 -0.70 -27.14
CA GLU A 61 -10.02 -0.11 -28.18
C GLU A 61 -11.19 -1.06 -28.54
N GLN A 62 -10.89 -2.34 -28.81
CA GLN A 62 -11.93 -3.34 -29.07
C GLN A 62 -12.87 -3.58 -27.88
N ALA A 63 -12.38 -3.47 -26.64
CA ALA A 63 -13.20 -3.60 -25.44
C ALA A 63 -14.22 -2.45 -25.31
N ILE A 64 -13.78 -1.23 -25.62
CA ILE A 64 -14.60 -0.01 -25.61
C ILE A 64 -15.63 -0.02 -26.75
N ASP A 65 -15.24 -0.45 -27.94
CA ASP A 65 -16.11 -0.46 -29.13
C ASP A 65 -17.19 -1.53 -29.07
N ARG A 66 -16.86 -2.71 -28.52
CA ARG A 66 -17.78 -3.86 -28.49
C ARG A 66 -18.80 -3.82 -27.37
N THR A 67 -18.61 -2.95 -26.37
CA THR A 67 -19.45 -2.95 -25.16
C THR A 67 -19.83 -1.54 -24.75
N GLN A 68 -21.10 -1.32 -24.39
CA GLN A 68 -21.57 -0.04 -23.80
C GLN A 68 -21.57 -0.07 -22.27
N LEU A 69 -20.94 -1.07 -21.66
CA LEU A 69 -20.93 -1.23 -20.22
C LEU A 69 -20.05 -0.14 -19.57
N PRO A 70 -20.48 0.42 -18.42
CA PRO A 70 -19.70 1.43 -17.70
C PRO A 70 -18.47 0.81 -17.01
N ILE A 71 -18.56 -0.44 -16.58
CA ILE A 71 -17.52 -1.18 -15.87
C ILE A 71 -16.97 -2.27 -16.79
N LEU A 72 -15.65 -2.26 -16.99
CA LEU A 72 -14.91 -3.12 -17.91
C LEU A 72 -13.96 -4.10 -17.20
N THR A 73 -13.96 -4.15 -15.87
CA THR A 73 -13.07 -4.97 -15.03
C THR A 73 -12.88 -6.42 -15.53
N HIS A 74 -13.96 -7.10 -15.92
CA HIS A 74 -13.87 -8.50 -16.37
C HIS A 74 -13.04 -8.69 -17.66
N LEU A 75 -12.93 -7.66 -18.51
CA LEU A 75 -12.14 -7.71 -19.75
C LEU A 75 -10.65 -7.63 -19.43
N PHE A 76 -10.27 -6.77 -18.50
CA PHE A 76 -8.89 -6.57 -18.09
C PHE A 76 -8.35 -7.72 -17.22
N ASN A 77 -9.24 -8.43 -16.51
CA ASN A 77 -8.88 -9.57 -15.67
C ASN A 77 -8.77 -10.91 -16.42
N ARG A 78 -8.75 -10.91 -17.76
CA ARG A 78 -8.54 -12.14 -18.53
C ARG A 78 -7.08 -12.58 -18.44
N GLY A 79 -6.83 -13.68 -17.75
CA GLY A 79 -5.49 -14.26 -17.57
C GLY A 79 -4.60 -13.51 -16.57
N GLY A 80 -5.19 -12.75 -15.65
CA GLY A 80 -4.47 -12.04 -14.59
C GLY A 80 -5.40 -11.09 -13.84
N ARG A 81 -4.86 -10.36 -12.86
CA ARG A 81 -5.58 -9.28 -12.17
C ARG A 81 -4.99 -7.95 -12.57
N PHE A 82 -5.84 -7.00 -12.90
CA PHE A 82 -5.47 -5.66 -13.32
C PHE A 82 -5.93 -4.66 -12.26
N PHE A 83 -5.08 -3.67 -11.98
CA PHE A 83 -5.33 -2.64 -10.99
C PHE A 83 -4.93 -1.28 -11.54
N MET A 84 -5.78 -0.28 -11.34
CA MET A 84 -5.39 1.12 -11.53
C MET A 84 -4.64 1.60 -10.29
N ALA A 85 -3.55 2.34 -10.52
CA ALA A 85 -2.77 2.96 -9.45
C ALA A 85 -3.22 4.42 -9.27
N TYR A 86 -3.53 4.78 -8.03
CA TYR A 86 -3.96 6.12 -7.64
C TYR A 86 -2.95 6.75 -6.70
N ASP A 87 -2.75 8.06 -6.83
CA ASP A 87 -2.03 8.84 -5.82
C ASP A 87 -2.95 9.28 -4.67
N ARG A 88 -2.42 10.12 -3.77
CA ARG A 88 -3.15 10.61 -2.59
C ARG A 88 -4.31 11.55 -2.89
N HIS A 89 -4.45 12.02 -4.13
CA HIS A 89 -5.52 12.91 -4.56
C HIS A 89 -6.57 12.15 -5.38
N ASP A 90 -6.59 10.81 -5.28
CA ASP A 90 -7.41 9.92 -6.10
C ASP A 90 -7.25 10.18 -7.60
N THR A 91 -6.07 10.63 -8.02
CA THR A 91 -5.76 10.79 -9.44
C THR A 91 -5.14 9.49 -9.96
N PRO A 92 -5.66 8.89 -11.05
CA PRO A 92 -5.00 7.78 -11.72
C PRO A 92 -3.61 8.20 -12.21
N VAL A 93 -2.58 7.42 -11.87
CA VAL A 93 -1.19 7.71 -12.27
C VAL A 93 -0.55 6.58 -13.07
N GLY A 94 -1.16 5.41 -13.07
CA GLY A 94 -0.62 4.23 -13.72
C GLY A 94 -1.47 2.99 -13.51
N PHE A 95 -0.89 1.83 -13.79
CA PHE A 95 -1.53 0.55 -13.55
C PHE A 95 -0.53 -0.53 -13.15
N VAL A 96 -1.06 -1.59 -12.56
CA VAL A 96 -0.37 -2.84 -12.24
C VAL A 96 -1.18 -4.01 -12.78
N ARG A 97 -0.51 -4.96 -13.41
CA ARG A 97 -1.08 -6.25 -13.78
C ARG A 97 -0.29 -7.36 -13.11
N LEU A 98 -1.00 -8.26 -12.44
CA LEU A 98 -0.44 -9.45 -11.79
C LEU A 98 -0.94 -10.69 -12.54
N VAL A 99 -0.01 -11.49 -13.06
CA VAL A 99 -0.30 -12.69 -13.85
C VAL A 99 0.25 -13.90 -13.12
N LYS A 100 -0.62 -14.74 -12.57
CA LYS A 100 -0.22 -15.95 -11.85
C LYS A 100 0.01 -17.12 -12.81
N SER A 101 1.13 -17.81 -12.67
CA SER A 101 1.48 -19.02 -13.41
C SER A 101 2.03 -20.07 -12.45
N GLY A 102 1.19 -21.01 -12.04
CA GLY A 102 1.53 -21.95 -10.97
C GLY A 102 1.63 -21.24 -9.62
N THR A 103 2.75 -21.40 -8.92
CA THR A 103 3.04 -20.71 -7.65
C THR A 103 3.71 -19.35 -7.86
N ASP A 104 4.22 -19.07 -9.05
CA ASP A 104 4.87 -17.81 -9.39
C ASP A 104 3.84 -16.77 -9.89
N CYS A 105 4.15 -15.49 -9.67
CA CYS A 105 3.37 -14.37 -10.17
C CYS A 105 4.28 -13.40 -10.93
N GLU A 106 3.85 -12.96 -12.11
CA GLU A 106 4.54 -11.93 -12.88
C GLU A 106 3.86 -10.57 -12.63
N ILE A 107 4.66 -9.54 -12.34
CA ILE A 107 4.19 -8.16 -12.20
C ILE A 107 4.58 -7.33 -13.42
N VAL A 108 3.59 -6.69 -14.02
CA VAL A 108 3.74 -5.67 -15.05
C VAL A 108 3.23 -4.35 -14.47
N LEU A 109 4.02 -3.29 -14.60
CA LEU A 109 3.72 -1.99 -14.00
C LEU A 109 4.07 -0.86 -14.95
N VAL A 110 3.17 0.13 -15.02
CA VAL A 110 3.37 1.35 -15.80
C VAL A 110 2.93 2.54 -14.97
N ILE A 111 3.78 3.57 -14.93
CA ILE A 111 3.36 4.91 -14.47
C ILE A 111 3.14 5.72 -15.74
N GLY A 112 1.89 5.89 -16.13
CA GLY A 112 1.51 6.51 -17.40
C GLY A 112 1.60 8.04 -17.34
N ASP A 113 1.33 8.63 -16.17
CA ASP A 113 1.48 10.07 -15.97
C ASP A 113 2.98 10.46 -15.93
N SER A 114 3.49 10.90 -17.09
CA SER A 114 4.90 11.25 -17.27
C SER A 114 5.34 12.47 -16.46
N ASP A 115 4.43 13.38 -16.14
CA ASP A 115 4.73 14.58 -15.34
C ASP A 115 4.98 14.24 -13.87
N LYS A 116 4.46 13.09 -13.41
CA LYS A 116 4.68 12.58 -12.05
C LYS A 116 5.89 11.66 -11.93
N TRP A 117 6.67 11.47 -13.00
CA TRP A 117 7.88 10.66 -12.97
C TRP A 117 8.94 11.25 -12.04
N GLY A 118 9.78 10.38 -11.46
CA GLY A 118 10.83 10.79 -10.52
C GLY A 118 10.34 11.08 -9.10
N ARG A 119 9.03 11.03 -8.84
CA ARG A 119 8.43 11.25 -7.51
C ARG A 119 8.36 9.99 -6.64
N ASN A 120 9.11 8.93 -6.97
CA ASN A 120 9.10 7.60 -6.33
C ASN A 120 7.77 6.81 -6.41
N LEU A 121 6.80 7.23 -7.24
CA LEU A 121 5.53 6.52 -7.43
C LEU A 121 5.75 5.05 -7.82
N GLY A 122 6.61 4.77 -8.81
CA GLY A 122 6.90 3.39 -9.23
C GLY A 122 7.37 2.48 -8.09
N ALA A 123 8.19 2.98 -7.16
CA ALA A 123 8.62 2.19 -6.00
C ALA A 123 7.45 1.93 -5.02
N SER A 124 6.58 2.91 -4.79
CA SER A 124 5.35 2.71 -3.99
C SER A 124 4.41 1.72 -4.65
N THR A 125 4.16 1.86 -5.95
CA THR A 125 3.32 0.96 -6.74
C THR A 125 3.86 -0.49 -6.74
N ILE A 126 5.19 -0.69 -6.79
CA ILE A 126 5.80 -2.03 -6.64
C ILE A 126 5.49 -2.64 -5.27
N ARG A 127 5.53 -1.86 -4.19
CA ARG A 127 5.22 -2.35 -2.83
C ARG A 127 3.77 -2.78 -2.69
N GLU A 128 2.84 -1.96 -3.18
CA GLU A 128 1.42 -2.33 -3.23
C GLU A 128 1.20 -3.58 -4.08
N GLY A 129 1.91 -3.71 -5.22
CA GLY A 129 1.87 -4.90 -6.05
C GLY A 129 2.41 -6.15 -5.35
N MET A 130 3.50 -6.04 -4.58
CA MET A 130 4.03 -7.14 -3.75
C MET A 130 3.02 -7.59 -2.70
N LYS A 131 2.38 -6.64 -2.01
CA LYS A 131 1.36 -6.92 -1.01
C LYS A 131 0.24 -7.79 -1.58
N LEU A 132 -0.33 -7.38 -2.73
CA LEU A 132 -1.36 -8.16 -3.41
C LEU A 132 -0.84 -9.51 -3.94
N ALA A 133 0.36 -9.56 -4.52
CA ALA A 133 0.90 -10.81 -5.06
C ALA A 133 1.11 -11.88 -3.97
N PHE A 134 1.65 -11.49 -2.81
CA PHE A 134 2.01 -12.41 -1.74
C PHE A 134 0.85 -12.72 -0.79
N LEU A 135 0.11 -11.70 -0.35
CA LEU A 135 -0.88 -11.85 0.71
C LEU A 135 -2.29 -12.10 0.18
N ASP A 136 -2.65 -11.55 -0.99
CA ASP A 136 -3.94 -11.81 -1.62
C ASP A 136 -3.85 -13.04 -2.55
N MET A 137 -2.94 -13.01 -3.52
CA MET A 137 -2.81 -14.07 -4.54
C MET A 137 -2.01 -15.29 -4.08
N ARG A 138 -1.39 -15.25 -2.90
CA ARG A 138 -0.58 -16.34 -2.31
C ARG A 138 0.48 -16.87 -3.27
N ALA A 139 1.23 -15.97 -3.91
CA ALA A 139 2.39 -16.34 -4.73
C ALA A 139 3.59 -16.72 -3.86
N GLU A 140 4.41 -17.68 -4.28
CA GLU A 140 5.67 -18.01 -3.61
C GLU A 140 6.83 -17.13 -4.08
N LYS A 141 6.72 -16.62 -5.32
CA LYS A 141 7.71 -15.75 -5.95
C LYS A 141 7.03 -14.75 -6.89
N LEU A 142 7.47 -13.49 -6.82
CA LEU A 142 7.06 -12.42 -7.73
C LEU A 142 8.19 -12.10 -8.70
N ILE A 143 7.88 -12.06 -10.00
CA ILE A 143 8.84 -11.93 -11.11
C ILE A 143 8.56 -10.63 -11.86
N ALA A 144 9.60 -9.87 -12.17
CA ALA A 144 9.53 -8.69 -13.01
C ALA A 144 10.51 -8.82 -14.19
N LYS A 145 9.97 -8.69 -15.39
CA LYS A 145 10.71 -8.76 -16.66
C LYS A 145 10.86 -7.34 -17.20
N ILE A 146 12.10 -6.86 -17.31
CA ILE A 146 12.38 -5.44 -17.57
C ILE A 146 13.42 -5.31 -18.69
N HIS A 147 13.18 -4.42 -19.65
CA HIS A 147 14.17 -4.09 -20.67
C HIS A 147 15.47 -3.53 -20.04
N PRO A 148 16.68 -3.98 -20.45
CA PRO A 148 17.93 -3.56 -19.82
C PRO A 148 18.16 -2.04 -19.79
N ASP A 149 17.73 -1.33 -20.84
CA ASP A 149 17.86 0.12 -20.95
C ASP A 149 16.83 0.92 -20.11
N ASN A 150 15.83 0.25 -19.53
CA ASN A 150 14.90 0.89 -18.61
C ASN A 150 15.53 1.05 -17.22
N VAL A 151 16.57 1.87 -17.13
CA VAL A 151 17.37 2.12 -15.92
C VAL A 151 16.50 2.57 -14.75
N ARG A 152 15.41 3.29 -15.01
CA ARG A 152 14.47 3.76 -13.98
C ARG A 152 13.73 2.58 -13.34
N SER A 153 13.15 1.70 -14.15
CA SER A 153 12.43 0.52 -13.66
C SER A 153 13.39 -0.44 -12.95
N VAL A 154 14.56 -0.73 -13.55
CA VAL A 154 15.60 -1.56 -12.92
C VAL A 154 15.96 -1.04 -11.52
N LYS A 155 16.24 0.26 -11.39
CA LYS A 155 16.54 0.88 -10.08
C LYS A 155 15.36 0.79 -9.11
N ALA A 156 14.12 0.92 -9.58
CA ALA A 156 12.93 0.84 -8.73
C ALA A 156 12.75 -0.57 -8.15
N PHE A 157 12.84 -1.62 -8.97
CA PHE A 157 12.73 -3.00 -8.51
C PHE A 157 13.86 -3.42 -7.57
N VAL A 158 15.11 -3.07 -7.89
CA VAL A 158 16.27 -3.34 -7.02
C VAL A 158 16.11 -2.63 -5.67
N ARG A 159 15.68 -1.37 -5.65
CA ARG A 159 15.43 -0.62 -4.40
C ARG A 159 14.26 -1.16 -3.59
N SER A 160 13.28 -1.77 -4.25
CA SER A 160 12.19 -2.50 -3.58
C SER A 160 12.61 -3.90 -3.11
N GLY A 161 13.89 -4.26 -3.27
CA GLY A 161 14.48 -5.47 -2.72
C GLY A 161 14.54 -6.67 -3.66
N PHE A 162 14.12 -6.52 -4.93
CA PHE A 162 14.20 -7.60 -5.91
C PHE A 162 15.66 -7.94 -6.25
N LEU A 163 15.90 -9.20 -6.59
CA LEU A 163 17.20 -9.74 -6.96
C LEU A 163 17.21 -10.08 -8.45
N LEU A 164 18.35 -9.87 -9.12
CA LEU A 164 18.52 -10.29 -10.51
C LEU A 164 18.65 -11.82 -10.55
N GLU A 165 17.77 -12.48 -11.30
CA GLU A 165 17.75 -13.95 -11.46
C GLU A 165 18.39 -14.38 -12.77
N SER A 166 18.10 -13.65 -13.86
CA SER A 166 18.70 -13.88 -15.17
C SER A 166 18.74 -12.61 -16.02
N GLU A 167 19.64 -12.60 -17.00
CA GLU A 167 19.80 -11.49 -17.95
C GLU A 167 20.03 -12.03 -19.36
N THR A 168 19.38 -11.39 -20.32
CA THR A 168 19.55 -11.59 -21.77
C THR A 168 19.73 -10.21 -22.41
N PRO A 169 20.22 -10.13 -23.66
CA PRO A 169 20.35 -8.85 -24.36
C PRO A 169 19.05 -8.05 -24.48
N ALA A 170 17.89 -8.71 -24.46
CA ALA A 170 16.58 -8.07 -24.58
C ALA A 170 15.87 -7.86 -23.24
N LEU A 171 16.30 -8.52 -22.16
CA LEU A 171 15.52 -8.59 -20.93
C LEU A 171 16.35 -8.93 -19.69
N LYS A 172 16.12 -8.20 -18.60
CA LYS A 172 16.51 -8.55 -17.23
C LYS A 172 15.32 -9.13 -16.47
N CYS A 173 15.50 -10.31 -15.89
CA CYS A 173 14.52 -10.96 -15.04
C CYS A 173 14.91 -10.78 -13.57
N PHE A 174 14.04 -10.09 -12.82
CA PHE A 174 14.18 -9.89 -11.39
C PHE A 174 13.16 -10.73 -10.65
N SER A 175 13.51 -11.22 -9.47
CA SER A 175 12.59 -11.94 -8.61
C SER A 175 12.64 -11.51 -7.16
N MET A 176 11.49 -11.69 -6.49
CA MET A 176 11.28 -11.50 -5.07
C MET A 176 10.61 -12.77 -4.54
N PRO A 177 11.31 -13.61 -3.76
CA PRO A 177 10.69 -14.72 -3.04
C PRO A 177 9.87 -14.23 -1.84
N LEU A 178 8.80 -14.94 -1.48
CA LEU A 178 7.95 -14.62 -0.33
C LEU A 178 8.76 -14.45 0.96
N GLY A 179 9.67 -15.37 1.27
CA GLY A 179 10.47 -15.30 2.50
C GLY A 179 11.33 -14.03 2.60
N ARG A 180 11.80 -13.50 1.46
CA ARG A 180 12.55 -12.24 1.42
C ARG A 180 11.63 -11.04 1.63
N TYR A 181 10.45 -11.04 1.02
CA TYR A 181 9.44 -10.01 1.24
C TYR A 181 9.08 -9.89 2.73
N LEU A 182 8.76 -11.02 3.38
CA LEU A 182 8.47 -11.09 4.81
C LEU A 182 9.65 -10.60 5.67
N GLN A 183 10.88 -11.00 5.34
CA GLN A 183 12.08 -10.52 6.04
C GLN A 183 12.24 -9.00 5.95
N LEU A 184 12.03 -8.41 4.76
CA LEU A 184 12.14 -6.97 4.56
C LEU A 184 11.03 -6.22 5.32
N LEU A 185 9.81 -6.77 5.42
CA LEU A 185 8.72 -6.19 6.21
C LEU A 185 9.11 -6.10 7.68
N ARG A 186 9.59 -7.21 8.26
CA ARG A 186 10.05 -7.29 9.66
C ARG A 186 11.22 -6.36 9.97
N ALA A 187 12.13 -6.19 9.01
CA ALA A 187 13.26 -5.26 9.16
C ALA A 187 12.81 -3.78 9.20
N GLY A 188 11.65 -3.47 8.63
CA GLY A 188 11.22 -2.09 8.34
C GLY A 188 11.86 -1.52 7.06
N ASP A 189 12.54 -2.36 6.28
CA ASP A 189 13.24 -1.95 5.05
C ASP A 189 12.29 -1.81 3.86
N VAL A 190 11.08 -2.40 3.92
CA VAL A 190 9.98 -2.13 2.96
C VAL A 190 9.35 -0.76 3.18
N GLY A 191 9.80 -0.02 4.20
CA GLY A 191 9.84 1.40 4.05
C GLY A 191 8.54 2.13 4.34
N ASP A 192 7.70 1.61 5.22
CA ASP A 192 6.85 2.48 6.01
C ASP A 192 7.65 2.95 7.25
N SER A 193 7.65 4.25 7.52
CA SER A 193 8.47 4.86 8.59
C SER A 193 7.86 4.71 9.98
N THR A 194 6.55 4.46 10.05
CA THR A 194 5.85 4.33 11.33
C THR A 194 5.67 2.85 11.63
N ARG A 195 6.34 2.34 12.66
CA ARG A 195 6.13 0.96 13.11
C ARG A 195 4.90 0.91 14.00
N ILE A 196 4.02 -0.07 13.76
CA ILE A 196 2.89 -0.35 14.62
C ILE A 196 3.26 -1.32 15.73
N TYR A 197 2.50 -1.29 16.82
CA TYR A 197 2.70 -2.11 18.01
C TYR A 197 1.48 -2.97 18.25
N ILE A 198 1.68 -4.28 18.39
CA ILE A 198 0.59 -5.23 18.60
C ILE A 198 0.95 -6.12 19.79
N THR A 199 -0.03 -6.40 20.64
CA THR A 199 0.18 -7.30 21.78
C THR A 199 0.31 -8.75 21.31
N GLU A 200 1.05 -9.57 22.05
CA GLU A 200 1.19 -11.00 21.71
C GLU A 200 -0.16 -11.75 21.68
N ILE A 201 -1.11 -11.31 22.51
CA ILE A 201 -2.47 -11.88 22.59
C ILE A 201 -3.28 -11.48 21.36
N ASP A 202 -3.31 -10.19 21.02
CA ASP A 202 -4.05 -9.69 19.86
C ASP A 202 -3.50 -10.26 18.57
N LYS A 203 -2.16 -10.40 18.46
CA LYS A 203 -1.54 -11.04 17.30
C LYS A 203 -2.13 -12.43 17.04
N ALA A 204 -2.14 -13.31 18.05
CA ALA A 204 -2.64 -14.67 17.89
C ALA A 204 -4.13 -14.72 17.48
N ARG A 205 -4.93 -13.80 18.04
CA ARG A 205 -6.35 -13.67 17.70
C ARG A 205 -6.55 -13.16 16.28
N LEU A 206 -5.77 -12.16 15.86
CA LEU A 206 -5.85 -11.59 14.52
C LEU A 206 -5.34 -12.57 13.46
N GLU A 207 -4.31 -13.37 13.74
CA GLU A 207 -3.88 -14.47 12.85
C GLU A 207 -4.99 -15.51 12.65
N SER A 208 -5.71 -15.85 13.73
CA SER A 208 -6.88 -16.74 13.65
C SER A 208 -8.02 -16.12 12.83
N LEU A 209 -8.22 -14.81 12.95
CA LEU A 209 -9.23 -14.07 12.21
C LEU A 209 -8.90 -14.01 10.70
N ILE A 210 -7.64 -13.72 10.34
CA ILE A 210 -7.18 -13.67 8.96
C ILE A 210 -7.30 -15.03 8.27
N ALA A 211 -7.17 -16.13 9.02
CA ALA A 211 -7.32 -17.48 8.46
C ALA A 211 -8.76 -17.79 7.98
N ILE A 212 -9.76 -17.08 8.48
CA ILE A 212 -11.19 -17.31 8.17
C ILE A 212 -11.81 -16.18 7.34
N GLU A 213 -11.36 -14.93 7.52
CA GLU A 213 -11.83 -13.78 6.78
C GLU A 213 -11.13 -13.64 5.42
N GLN A 214 -11.78 -12.99 4.47
CA GLN A 214 -11.21 -12.69 3.16
C GLN A 214 -11.54 -11.25 2.75
N GLY A 215 -10.68 -10.65 1.92
CA GLY A 215 -10.95 -9.35 1.30
C GLY A 215 -9.78 -8.37 1.39
N PRO A 216 -9.91 -7.18 0.78
CA PRO A 216 -8.83 -6.20 0.70
C PRO A 216 -8.32 -5.75 2.07
N VAL A 217 -9.23 -5.53 3.03
CA VAL A 217 -8.86 -5.10 4.39
C VAL A 217 -8.03 -6.18 5.11
N VAL A 218 -8.35 -7.46 4.92
CA VAL A 218 -7.61 -8.58 5.53
C VAL A 218 -6.16 -8.59 5.04
N VAL A 219 -5.94 -8.31 3.76
CA VAL A 219 -4.60 -8.20 3.15
C VAL A 219 -3.80 -7.05 3.78
N GLU A 220 -4.45 -5.93 4.09
CA GLU A 220 -3.83 -4.83 4.81
C GLU A 220 -3.45 -5.23 6.25
N ILE A 221 -4.37 -5.86 6.99
CA ILE A 221 -4.10 -6.30 8.37
C ILE A 221 -2.95 -7.31 8.39
N GLU A 222 -2.93 -8.27 7.46
CA GLU A 222 -1.85 -9.25 7.35
C GLU A 222 -0.49 -8.57 7.08
N HIS A 223 -0.46 -7.57 6.19
CA HIS A 223 0.74 -6.77 5.93
C HIS A 223 1.22 -6.02 7.17
N GLU A 224 0.29 -5.39 7.89
CA GLU A 224 0.55 -4.63 9.10
C GLU A 224 1.04 -5.52 10.26
N LEU A 225 0.42 -6.67 10.47
CA LEU A 225 0.84 -7.66 11.47
C LEU A 225 2.25 -8.18 11.22
N GLU A 226 2.59 -8.44 9.96
CA GLU A 226 3.89 -8.99 9.57
C GLU A 226 5.06 -8.03 9.87
N ARG A 227 4.81 -6.71 9.80
CA ARG A 227 5.81 -5.67 10.12
C ARG A 227 5.72 -5.13 11.56
N ALA A 228 4.73 -5.57 12.34
CA ALA A 228 4.46 -5.05 13.68
C ALA A 228 5.57 -5.39 14.69
N ILE A 229 5.80 -4.47 15.63
CA ILE A 229 6.58 -4.75 16.82
C ILE A 229 5.67 -5.46 17.83
N ILE A 230 5.98 -6.71 18.12
CA ILE A 230 5.22 -7.49 19.08
C ILE A 230 5.70 -7.19 20.49
N VAL A 231 4.76 -6.83 21.37
CA VAL A 231 5.03 -6.50 22.77
C VAL A 231 4.13 -7.31 23.70
N LYS A 232 4.54 -7.47 24.95
CA LYS A 232 3.64 -8.00 25.98
C LYS A 232 2.54 -6.98 26.30
N PRO A 233 1.33 -7.40 26.69
CA PRO A 233 0.27 -6.47 27.07
C PRO A 233 0.70 -5.47 28.15
N GLN A 234 1.55 -5.88 29.10
CA GLN A 234 2.04 -5.00 30.17
C GLN A 234 3.07 -3.96 29.69
N GLN A 235 3.59 -4.11 28.48
CA GLN A 235 4.66 -3.29 27.91
C GLN A 235 4.17 -2.36 26.80
N VAL A 236 2.92 -2.51 26.34
CA VAL A 236 2.36 -1.62 25.33
C VAL A 236 2.23 -0.20 25.90
N ALA A 237 2.60 0.79 25.10
CA ALA A 237 2.51 2.18 25.52
C ALA A 237 1.05 2.64 25.57
N ARG A 238 0.69 3.48 26.55
CA ARG A 238 -0.68 3.93 26.82
C ARG A 238 -1.33 4.74 25.69
N ASN A 239 -0.51 5.23 24.76
CA ASN A 239 -0.92 6.04 23.63
C ASN A 239 -1.00 5.24 22.32
N VAL A 240 -0.93 3.90 22.39
CA VAL A 240 -1.11 2.99 21.24
C VAL A 240 -2.58 2.56 21.16
N VAL A 241 -3.17 2.53 19.97
CA VAL A 241 -4.49 1.93 19.75
C VAL A 241 -4.34 0.40 19.70
N THR A 242 -4.70 -0.28 20.78
CA THR A 242 -4.79 -1.76 20.83
C THR A 242 -6.23 -2.22 20.55
N MET A 243 -6.46 -3.53 20.43
CA MET A 243 -7.83 -4.04 20.35
C MET A 243 -8.65 -3.60 21.56
N ASN A 244 -9.94 -3.34 21.36
CA ASN A 244 -10.87 -2.84 22.38
C ASN A 244 -10.53 -1.44 22.94
N SER A 245 -9.60 -0.71 22.30
CA SER A 245 -9.35 0.70 22.62
C SER A 245 -10.43 1.63 22.08
N LYS A 246 -10.56 2.82 22.68
CA LYS A 246 -11.29 3.95 22.11
C LYS A 246 -10.33 5.06 21.74
N ALA A 247 -10.48 5.63 20.56
CA ALA A 247 -9.65 6.70 20.07
C ALA A 247 -10.49 7.82 19.45
N LEU A 248 -10.02 9.05 19.62
CA LEU A 248 -10.47 10.22 18.88
C LEU A 248 -9.60 10.33 17.62
N LEU A 249 -10.25 10.29 16.47
CA LEU A 249 -9.62 10.35 15.16
C LEU A 249 -10.04 11.62 14.44
N GLN A 250 -9.14 12.15 13.63
CA GLN A 250 -9.48 13.08 12.57
C GLN A 250 -9.40 12.31 11.25
N VAL A 251 -10.52 12.15 10.57
CA VAL A 251 -10.59 11.58 9.22
C VAL A 251 -10.85 12.73 8.27
N ASP A 252 -9.83 13.12 7.51
CA ASP A 252 -9.78 14.37 6.73
C ASP A 252 -10.15 15.61 7.59
N GLU A 253 -11.34 16.18 7.40
CA GLU A 253 -11.84 17.36 8.11
C GLU A 253 -12.85 17.03 9.21
N GLU A 254 -13.24 15.76 9.35
CA GLU A 254 -14.21 15.30 10.35
C GLU A 254 -13.52 14.66 11.56
N GLU A 255 -13.99 14.98 12.76
CA GLU A 255 -13.54 14.37 14.01
C GLU A 255 -14.55 13.30 14.45
N ILE A 256 -14.07 12.08 14.71
CA ILE A 256 -14.90 10.94 15.08
C ILE A 256 -14.30 10.18 16.27
N GLU A 257 -15.15 9.71 17.19
CA GLU A 257 -14.76 8.75 18.22
C GLU A 257 -15.00 7.33 17.72
N VAL A 258 -13.96 6.49 17.82
CA VAL A 258 -13.99 5.10 17.36
C VAL A 258 -13.57 4.17 18.47
N ALA A 259 -14.40 3.16 18.74
CA ALA A 259 -14.04 1.99 19.53
C ALA A 259 -13.59 0.86 18.57
N LEU A 260 -12.31 0.48 18.62
CA LEU A 260 -11.77 -0.61 17.82
C LEU A 260 -12.15 -1.95 18.43
N VAL A 261 -12.87 -2.80 17.73
CA VAL A 261 -13.38 -4.08 18.26
C VAL A 261 -13.18 -5.22 17.27
N TYR A 262 -13.36 -6.46 17.73
CA TYR A 262 -13.44 -7.62 16.84
C TYR A 262 -14.77 -7.64 16.07
N PRO A 263 -14.86 -8.37 14.93
CA PRO A 263 -16.07 -8.38 14.09
C PRO A 263 -17.37 -8.71 14.82
N GLN A 264 -17.35 -9.65 15.78
CA GLN A 264 -18.54 -10.06 16.52
C GLN A 264 -19.14 -8.95 17.41
N ASP A 265 -18.35 -7.93 17.75
CA ASP A 265 -18.75 -6.83 18.65
C ASP A 265 -18.99 -5.51 17.89
N ALA A 266 -18.92 -5.54 16.55
CA ALA A 266 -19.03 -4.37 15.70
C ALA A 266 -20.46 -3.81 15.69
N ASP A 267 -20.55 -2.49 15.84
CA ASP A 267 -21.80 -1.73 15.80
C ASP A 267 -21.47 -0.28 15.44
N ILE A 268 -21.56 0.03 14.14
CA ILE A 268 -21.24 1.35 13.59
C ILE A 268 -22.12 2.43 14.21
N SER A 269 -23.39 2.11 14.51
CA SER A 269 -24.32 3.07 15.11
C SER A 269 -23.91 3.49 16.52
N ALA A 270 -23.16 2.63 17.22
CA ALA A 270 -22.58 2.89 18.54
C ALA A 270 -21.10 3.32 18.48
N GLY A 271 -20.57 3.65 17.29
CA GLY A 271 -19.16 4.02 17.11
C GLY A 271 -18.16 2.86 17.31
N LYS A 272 -18.63 1.61 17.25
CA LYS A 272 -17.78 0.41 17.36
C LYS A 272 -17.40 -0.10 15.96
N HIS A 273 -16.15 0.08 15.61
CA HIS A 273 -15.60 -0.32 14.33
C HIS A 273 -14.86 -1.65 14.44
N SER A 274 -15.23 -2.61 13.61
CA SER A 274 -14.48 -3.85 13.47
C SER A 274 -13.06 -3.59 13.00
N VAL A 275 -12.08 -4.34 13.50
CA VAL A 275 -10.73 -4.39 12.94
C VAL A 275 -10.71 -4.76 11.45
N CYS A 276 -11.74 -5.47 10.96
CA CYS A 276 -11.91 -5.79 9.53
C CYS A 276 -12.59 -4.67 8.71
N SER A 277 -12.86 -3.51 9.30
CA SER A 277 -13.31 -2.32 8.57
C SER A 277 -12.12 -1.45 8.15
N ASP A 278 -12.29 -0.61 7.12
CA ASP A 278 -11.23 0.30 6.64
C ASP A 278 -10.63 1.13 7.78
N ILE A 279 -11.48 1.76 8.61
CA ILE A 279 -11.03 2.57 9.75
C ILE A 279 -10.35 1.70 10.80
N GLY A 280 -10.93 0.54 11.13
CA GLY A 280 -10.39 -0.32 12.19
C GLY A 280 -9.01 -0.88 11.86
N ALA A 281 -8.81 -1.34 10.62
CA ALA A 281 -7.52 -1.81 10.15
C ALA A 281 -6.49 -0.69 10.10
N ALA A 282 -6.90 0.52 9.68
CA ALA A 282 -6.00 1.65 9.53
C ALA A 282 -5.41 2.13 10.87
N ILE A 283 -6.15 2.05 11.97
CA ILE A 283 -5.71 2.61 13.26
C ILE A 283 -5.01 1.61 14.18
N LEU A 284 -5.15 0.31 13.94
CA LEU A 284 -4.61 -0.72 14.82
C LEU A 284 -3.09 -0.58 14.97
N GLY A 285 -2.64 -0.50 16.22
CA GLY A 285 -1.22 -0.48 16.61
C GLY A 285 -0.49 0.85 16.37
N TYR A 286 -1.16 1.85 15.80
CA TYR A 286 -0.66 3.21 15.67
C TYR A 286 -0.84 4.01 16.96
N ARG A 287 -0.19 5.18 17.05
CA ARG A 287 -0.11 5.99 18.27
C ARG A 287 -0.77 7.35 18.12
N GLU A 288 -1.10 7.95 19.25
CA GLU A 288 -1.44 9.38 19.32
C GLU A 288 -0.37 10.23 18.59
N GLY A 289 -0.84 11.11 17.71
CA GLY A 289 -0.01 11.97 16.87
C GLY A 289 0.38 11.36 15.52
N ASP A 290 0.16 10.05 15.30
CA ASP A 290 0.41 9.44 14.00
C ASP A 290 -0.62 9.92 12.96
N VAL A 291 -0.14 10.02 11.72
CA VAL A 291 -0.93 10.42 10.56
C VAL A 291 -0.71 9.41 9.45
N ILE A 292 -1.79 8.78 9.04
CA ILE A 292 -1.86 7.57 8.23
C ILE A 292 -2.60 7.93 6.94
N ASP A 293 -2.00 7.62 5.80
CA ASP A 293 -2.70 7.70 4.52
C ASP A 293 -3.32 6.32 4.26
N TRP A 294 -4.64 6.23 4.11
CA TRP A 294 -5.38 4.99 3.93
C TRP A 294 -6.45 5.13 2.85
N ARG A 295 -6.95 4.02 2.30
CA ARG A 295 -8.08 4.04 1.36
C ARG A 295 -9.35 3.59 2.09
N ILE A 296 -10.33 4.49 2.23
CA ILE A 296 -11.64 4.21 2.86
C ILE A 296 -12.71 4.28 1.78
N ALA A 297 -13.52 3.24 1.62
CA ALA A 297 -14.61 3.18 0.64
C ALA A 297 -14.21 3.70 -0.76
N ASP A 298 -13.05 3.25 -1.24
CA ASP A 298 -12.44 3.68 -2.51
C ASP A 298 -12.06 5.17 -2.63
N ARG A 299 -11.74 5.82 -1.51
CA ARG A 299 -11.19 7.18 -1.49
C ARG A 299 -9.90 7.23 -0.67
N ALA A 300 -8.89 7.94 -1.18
CA ALA A 300 -7.70 8.23 -0.41
C ALA A 300 -8.06 9.23 0.71
N CYS A 301 -7.79 8.83 1.95
CA CYS A 301 -8.11 9.61 3.14
C CYS A 301 -6.87 9.71 4.03
N GLN A 302 -6.80 10.80 4.79
CA GLN A 302 -5.80 10.94 5.85
C GLN A 302 -6.47 10.77 7.21
N ILE A 303 -5.96 9.83 8.00
CA ILE A 303 -6.43 9.57 9.36
C ILE A 303 -5.35 10.03 10.33
N ALA A 304 -5.66 10.96 11.22
CA ALA A 304 -4.79 11.33 12.33
C ALA A 304 -5.35 10.84 13.66
N ILE A 305 -4.52 10.15 14.44
CA ILE A 305 -4.91 9.69 15.78
C ILE A 305 -4.71 10.88 16.73
N ARG A 306 -5.81 11.57 17.07
CA ARG A 306 -5.76 12.74 17.95
C ARG A 306 -5.48 12.33 19.38
N LYS A 307 -6.17 11.29 19.86
CA LYS A 307 -6.08 10.84 21.25
C LYS A 307 -6.55 9.39 21.41
N VAL A 308 -5.93 8.64 22.30
CA VAL A 308 -6.41 7.36 22.82
C VAL A 308 -7.18 7.66 24.10
N LEU A 309 -8.51 7.56 24.02
CA LEU A 309 -9.44 7.88 25.11
C LEU A 309 -9.52 6.74 26.13
N TYR A 310 -9.37 5.50 25.67
CA TYR A 310 -9.36 4.31 26.49
C TYR A 310 -8.45 3.25 25.84
N GLN A 311 -7.67 2.56 26.67
CA GLN A 311 -6.86 1.41 26.27
C GLN A 311 -6.98 0.34 27.37
N PRO A 312 -7.32 -0.92 27.05
CA PRO A 312 -7.44 -2.00 28.04
C PRO A 312 -6.19 -2.19 28.90
N GLU A 313 -5.01 -2.20 28.30
CA GLU A 313 -3.75 -2.45 28.99
C GLU A 313 -3.37 -1.31 29.94
N ALA A 314 -3.73 -0.05 29.60
CA ALA A 314 -3.49 1.10 30.46
C ALA A 314 -4.27 1.04 31.78
N VAL A 315 -5.42 0.36 31.79
CA VAL A 315 -6.27 0.17 32.99
C VAL A 315 -6.12 -1.22 33.62
N GLY A 316 -5.19 -2.06 33.13
CA GLY A 316 -4.87 -3.37 33.69
C GLY A 316 -5.68 -4.55 33.14
N HIS A 317 -6.47 -4.34 32.08
CA HIS A 317 -7.22 -5.40 31.40
C HIS A 317 -6.39 -6.07 30.31
N PHE A 318 -5.40 -6.88 30.71
CA PHE A 318 -4.41 -7.48 29.79
C PHE A 318 -4.90 -8.67 28.95
N HIS A 319 -6.17 -9.05 29.05
CA HIS A 319 -6.73 -10.23 28.38
C HIS A 319 -7.90 -9.92 27.46
N LEU A 320 -8.33 -8.65 27.41
CA LEU A 320 -9.38 -8.21 26.51
C LEU A 320 -8.87 -8.19 25.08
#